data_AF-A0A1F9FP63-F1
#
_entry.id   AF-A0A1F9FP63-F1
#
_cell.length_a   1.000
_cell.length_b   1.000
_cell.length_c   1.000
_cell.angle_alpha   90.00
_cell.angle_beta   90.00
_cell.angle_gamma   90.00
#
_symmetry.space_group_name_H-M   'P 1'
#
loop_
_entity.id
_entity.type
_entity.pdbx_description
1 polymer ?
#
loop_
_entity_poly.entity_id
_entity_poly.type
_entity_poly.pdbx_seq_one_letter_code
_entity_poly.pdbx_strand_id
1 'polypeptide(L)'
;MRFSWVLFGALLGSLALFSCRCDEELIASPGDLFGTVCSVDTGATLAGVQVSIVDADGKTHEAHTDATGTFLADDLAAGTATVTVNADGGRTVEVLIEPGRQASFTDATCHPPVGPTPPFGHVDGRVCNDSAGAWLAGANVFIQTATGALYVTGTDDNGAFLLENVAVGPQTLTIEKGAYFRQETVLIEDQQTYHLPSPDTCELPPPPEGSGSVEGRVCAPDGQTWLAEASVYVVRPDGTRAEDATDTDGRYLVTGVPAGEQTVIVEKGSFSTSFTVTVVEGQTTTVPEAQCALDPPDIRVAVVSGSWDRVEDVLDDVGVDPANITMYDGNSPSWVAELLDDYAVLSQYDIVFFNCGVYDFGFSFETHAIANLQQFVAQGGSVYASDQAYDVVERAWPSSIDFYGSDTLSNQAQNGQETQDMIGQIVDDGLAGSLASTTIELHYPLLAWAVIQDVSQNVTVYIRADAPLMDGTTLSNVPHTVRFLGGQGRVLYTSFHQEANISEQMEHALRILMFEL
;
A
#
# COMPACT_ATOMS: atom_id res chain seq x y z
N MET A 1 -30.37 -90.02 -70.38
CA MET A 1 -31.82 -90.29 -70.49
C MET A 1 -32.57 -88.99 -70.18
N ARG A 2 -33.21 -88.42 -71.22
CA ARG A 2 -34.25 -87.36 -71.32
C ARG A 2 -34.00 -86.02 -70.58
N PHE A 3 -33.41 -85.02 -71.27
CA PHE A 3 -34.00 -83.98 -72.20
C PHE A 3 -34.44 -82.73 -71.39
N SER A 4 -34.06 -81.48 -71.65
CA SER A 4 -33.49 -80.83 -72.84
C SER A 4 -32.66 -79.59 -72.46
N TRP A 5 -31.61 -79.34 -73.23
CA TRP A 5 -31.00 -78.02 -73.43
C TRP A 5 -31.70 -77.34 -74.62
N VAL A 6 -32.07 -76.05 -74.51
CA VAL A 6 -32.11 -75.11 -75.65
C VAL A 6 -31.76 -73.69 -75.16
N LEU A 7 -30.78 -73.09 -75.84
CA LEU A 7 -30.24 -71.74 -75.74
C LEU A 7 -31.26 -70.64 -76.11
N PHE A 8 -31.07 -69.40 -75.63
CA PHE A 8 -30.58 -68.25 -76.43
C PHE A 8 -30.77 -66.89 -75.71
N GLY A 9 -29.79 -66.00 -75.88
CA GLY A 9 -30.06 -64.57 -76.07
C GLY A 9 -29.82 -63.64 -74.87
N ALA A 10 -28.67 -62.98 -74.87
CA ALA A 10 -28.41 -61.77 -74.09
C ALA A 10 -29.22 -60.59 -74.63
N LEU A 11 -29.81 -59.79 -73.74
CA LEU A 11 -30.19 -58.40 -74.01
C LEU A 11 -30.17 -57.58 -72.72
N LEU A 12 -29.51 -56.42 -72.75
CA LEU A 12 -29.43 -55.46 -71.65
C LEU A 12 -30.84 -55.01 -71.21
N GLY A 13 -31.09 -55.05 -69.90
CA GLY A 13 -32.22 -54.41 -69.24
C GLY A 13 -31.73 -53.74 -67.96
N SER A 14 -31.77 -52.41 -67.95
CA SER A 14 -31.40 -51.49 -66.88
C SER A 14 -31.97 -51.89 -65.50
N LEU A 15 -31.09 -52.19 -64.54
CA LEU A 15 -31.44 -52.22 -63.12
C LEU A 15 -31.36 -50.80 -62.56
N ALA A 16 -32.51 -50.31 -62.08
CA ALA A 16 -32.60 -49.07 -61.32
C ALA A 16 -31.78 -49.19 -60.03
N LEU A 17 -30.79 -48.31 -59.89
CA LEU A 17 -30.14 -48.02 -58.62
C LEU A 17 -31.19 -47.34 -57.72
N PHE A 18 -31.70 -48.08 -56.74
CA PHE A 18 -32.30 -47.44 -55.56
C PHE A 18 -31.16 -46.84 -54.75
N SER A 19 -30.91 -45.54 -54.96
CA SER A 19 -30.15 -44.73 -54.01
C SER A 19 -30.95 -44.67 -52.71
N CYS A 20 -30.43 -45.25 -51.63
CA CYS A 20 -30.80 -44.84 -50.28
C CYS A 20 -30.41 -43.36 -50.15
N ARG A 21 -31.40 -42.46 -50.09
CA ARG A 21 -31.19 -41.11 -49.56
C ARG A 21 -31.18 -41.22 -48.04
N CYS A 22 -30.01 -41.05 -47.43
CA CYS A 22 -29.91 -40.60 -46.05
C CYS A 22 -29.79 -39.07 -46.11
N ASP A 23 -30.91 -38.36 -46.13
CA ASP A 23 -30.95 -37.02 -45.52
C ASP A 23 -31.26 -37.28 -44.05
N GLU A 24 -30.23 -37.55 -43.27
CA GLU A 24 -30.33 -37.53 -41.82
C GLU A 24 -29.94 -36.10 -41.42
N GLU A 25 -30.93 -35.22 -41.43
CA GLU A 25 -30.81 -33.90 -40.85
C GLU A 25 -30.48 -34.11 -39.36
N LEU A 26 -29.25 -33.82 -38.96
CA LEU A 26 -28.79 -33.91 -37.58
C LEU A 26 -29.58 -32.90 -36.75
N ILE A 27 -30.70 -33.34 -36.16
CA ILE A 27 -31.46 -32.53 -35.21
C ILE A 27 -30.60 -32.40 -33.95
N ALA A 28 -30.07 -31.19 -33.73
CA ALA A 28 -29.38 -30.87 -32.50
C ALA A 28 -30.32 -31.07 -31.30
N SER A 29 -29.84 -31.73 -30.25
CA SER A 29 -30.65 -31.92 -29.03
C SER A 29 -31.01 -30.55 -28.44
N PRO A 30 -32.28 -30.31 -28.05
CA PRO A 30 -32.68 -29.08 -27.35
C PRO A 30 -31.85 -28.86 -26.08
N GLY A 31 -31.67 -27.59 -25.70
CA GLY A 31 -31.03 -27.18 -24.45
C GLY A 31 -31.99 -26.39 -23.57
N ASP A 32 -31.51 -25.95 -22.42
CA ASP A 32 -32.30 -25.18 -21.43
C ASP A 32 -31.64 -23.82 -21.18
N LEU A 33 -32.37 -22.85 -20.64
CA LEU A 33 -31.87 -21.53 -20.26
C LEU A 33 -32.28 -21.20 -18.83
N PHE A 34 -31.29 -20.93 -17.98
CA PHE A 34 -31.49 -20.46 -16.61
C PHE A 34 -30.94 -19.04 -16.44
N GLY A 35 -31.61 -18.18 -15.67
CA GLY A 35 -31.13 -16.82 -15.44
C GLY A 35 -31.74 -16.14 -14.23
N THR A 36 -31.15 -15.02 -13.83
CA THR A 36 -31.70 -14.12 -12.81
C THR A 36 -32.02 -12.79 -13.47
N VAL A 37 -33.13 -12.16 -13.07
CA VAL A 37 -33.52 -10.83 -13.54
C VAL A 37 -33.44 -9.84 -12.40
N CYS A 38 -32.80 -8.69 -12.63
CA CYS A 38 -32.64 -7.65 -11.63
C CYS A 38 -33.21 -6.30 -12.08
N SER A 39 -33.56 -5.47 -11.10
CA SER A 39 -34.05 -4.11 -11.31
C SER A 39 -32.96 -3.24 -11.91
N VAL A 40 -33.30 -2.45 -12.93
CA VAL A 40 -32.36 -1.48 -13.52
C VAL A 40 -32.00 -0.38 -12.51
N ASP A 41 -32.92 -0.01 -11.63
CA ASP A 41 -32.74 1.10 -10.70
C ASP A 41 -31.99 0.71 -9.42
N THR A 42 -32.12 -0.54 -8.97
CA THR A 42 -31.66 -0.95 -7.63
C THR A 42 -30.70 -2.14 -7.62
N GLY A 43 -30.56 -2.85 -8.74
CA GLY A 43 -29.78 -4.09 -8.85
C GLY A 43 -30.39 -5.30 -8.14
N ALA A 44 -31.50 -5.13 -7.42
CA ALA A 44 -32.18 -6.19 -6.68
C ALA A 44 -32.91 -7.17 -7.62
N THR A 45 -32.94 -8.44 -7.25
CA THR A 45 -33.65 -9.51 -8.00
C THR A 45 -35.16 -9.24 -8.07
N LEU A 46 -35.75 -9.38 -9.24
CA LEU A 46 -37.17 -9.13 -9.48
C LEU A 46 -37.96 -10.44 -9.56
N ALA A 47 -38.98 -10.59 -8.70
CA ALA A 47 -39.89 -11.74 -8.73
C ALA A 47 -41.10 -11.50 -9.65
N GLY A 48 -41.62 -12.56 -10.28
CA GLY A 48 -42.79 -12.51 -11.16
C GLY A 48 -42.63 -11.79 -12.51
N VAL A 49 -41.41 -11.45 -12.93
CA VAL A 49 -41.13 -10.86 -14.24
C VAL A 49 -41.29 -11.90 -15.34
N GLN A 50 -42.01 -11.52 -16.39
CA GLN A 50 -42.14 -12.32 -17.61
C GLN A 50 -40.89 -12.17 -18.47
N VAL A 51 -40.33 -13.29 -18.91
CA VAL A 51 -39.19 -13.39 -19.83
C VAL A 51 -39.66 -14.09 -21.10
N SER A 52 -39.58 -13.40 -22.24
CA SER A 52 -39.93 -13.94 -23.55
C SER A 52 -38.67 -14.35 -24.31
N ILE A 53 -38.60 -15.60 -24.76
CA ILE A 53 -37.42 -16.15 -25.44
C ILE A 53 -37.82 -16.56 -26.85
N VAL A 54 -37.12 -16.08 -27.87
CA VAL A 54 -37.24 -16.57 -29.24
C VAL A 54 -36.05 -17.47 -29.52
N ASP A 55 -36.27 -18.77 -29.71
CA ASP A 55 -35.20 -19.73 -29.96
C ASP A 55 -34.68 -19.67 -31.41
N ALA A 56 -33.67 -20.48 -31.73
CA ALA A 56 -33.01 -20.48 -33.03
C ALA A 56 -33.94 -20.89 -34.20
N ASP A 57 -35.03 -21.60 -33.92
CA ASP A 57 -36.05 -22.00 -34.90
C ASP A 57 -37.14 -20.93 -35.06
N GLY A 58 -37.06 -19.82 -34.31
CA GLY A 58 -38.02 -18.73 -34.30
C GLY A 58 -39.27 -19.01 -33.47
N LYS A 59 -39.27 -20.04 -32.62
CA LYS A 59 -40.37 -20.35 -31.71
C LYS A 59 -40.25 -19.50 -30.44
N THR A 60 -41.38 -18.95 -30.00
CA THR A 60 -41.45 -18.15 -28.78
C THR A 60 -41.78 -19.02 -27.57
N HIS A 61 -41.02 -18.83 -26.50
CA HIS A 61 -41.19 -19.43 -25.19
C HIS A 61 -41.35 -18.35 -24.13
N GLU A 62 -41.97 -18.70 -23.02
CA GLU A 62 -42.27 -17.78 -21.94
C GLU A 62 -41.90 -18.40 -20.60
N ALA A 63 -41.13 -17.68 -19.80
CA ALA A 63 -40.78 -18.03 -18.43
C ALA A 63 -41.13 -16.90 -17.48
N HIS A 64 -41.28 -17.22 -16.20
CA HIS A 64 -41.46 -16.23 -15.14
C HIS A 64 -40.41 -16.41 -14.07
N THR A 65 -39.90 -15.31 -13.54
CA THR A 65 -38.96 -15.34 -12.43
C THR A 65 -39.67 -15.72 -11.13
N ASP A 66 -39.05 -16.58 -10.32
CA ASP A 66 -39.55 -17.02 -9.02
C ASP A 66 -39.34 -15.98 -7.91
N ALA A 67 -39.58 -16.36 -6.64
CA ALA A 67 -39.42 -15.47 -5.49
C ALA A 67 -37.98 -15.00 -5.24
N THR A 68 -36.99 -15.68 -5.84
CA THR A 68 -35.57 -15.31 -5.80
C THR A 68 -35.14 -14.52 -7.04
N GLY A 69 -36.07 -14.24 -7.94
CA GLY A 69 -35.84 -13.56 -9.22
C GLY A 69 -35.19 -14.42 -10.29
N THR A 70 -35.20 -15.75 -10.13
CA THR A 70 -34.61 -16.68 -11.08
C THR A 70 -35.67 -17.29 -12.00
N PHE A 71 -35.36 -17.52 -13.28
CA PHE A 71 -36.23 -18.20 -14.23
C PHE A 71 -35.52 -19.40 -14.86
N LEU A 72 -36.31 -20.36 -15.33
CA LEU A 72 -35.86 -21.51 -16.11
C LEU A 72 -36.79 -21.67 -17.33
N ALA A 73 -36.21 -21.87 -18.50
CA ALA A 73 -36.91 -22.21 -19.73
C ALA A 73 -36.27 -23.46 -20.34
N ASP A 74 -37.07 -24.50 -20.52
CA ASP A 74 -36.60 -25.80 -20.99
C ASP A 74 -36.96 -26.02 -22.48
N ASP A 75 -36.30 -26.98 -23.13
CA ASP A 75 -36.64 -27.45 -24.49
C ASP A 75 -36.52 -26.36 -25.58
N LEU A 76 -35.42 -25.60 -25.52
CA LEU A 76 -35.06 -24.56 -26.49
C LEU A 76 -34.22 -25.15 -27.64
N ALA A 77 -34.54 -24.79 -28.88
CA ALA A 77 -33.74 -25.18 -30.03
C ALA A 77 -32.28 -24.68 -29.90
N ALA A 78 -31.32 -25.56 -30.18
CA ALA A 78 -29.90 -25.22 -30.08
C ALA A 78 -29.51 -24.16 -31.13
N GLY A 79 -28.77 -23.15 -30.71
CA GLY A 79 -28.41 -21.97 -31.51
C GLY A 79 -28.61 -20.67 -30.72
N THR A 80 -28.52 -19.53 -31.41
CA THR A 80 -28.70 -18.22 -30.78
C THR A 80 -30.18 -17.99 -30.47
N ALA A 81 -30.51 -17.78 -29.19
CA ALA A 81 -31.82 -17.38 -28.74
C ALA A 81 -31.82 -15.89 -28.35
N THR A 82 -32.91 -15.19 -28.67
CA THR A 82 -33.14 -13.80 -28.25
C THR A 82 -34.00 -13.79 -26.99
N VAL A 83 -33.46 -13.32 -25.87
CA VAL A 83 -34.12 -13.24 -24.57
C VAL A 83 -34.58 -11.80 -24.33
N THR A 84 -35.87 -11.59 -24.11
CA THR A 84 -36.47 -10.29 -23.79
C THR A 84 -37.06 -10.32 -22.38
N VAL A 85 -36.55 -9.44 -21.51
CA VAL A 85 -37.07 -9.25 -20.15
C VAL A 85 -38.13 -8.16 -20.18
N ASN A 86 -39.37 -8.48 -19.79
CA ASN A 86 -40.51 -7.56 -19.81
C ASN A 86 -40.66 -6.81 -18.47
N ALA A 87 -39.59 -6.12 -18.05
CA ALA A 87 -39.56 -5.24 -16.88
C ALA A 87 -38.67 -4.01 -17.15
N ASP A 88 -38.88 -2.92 -16.41
CA ASP A 88 -38.03 -1.72 -16.41
C ASP A 88 -37.69 -1.17 -17.81
N GLY A 89 -38.71 -1.02 -18.66
CA GLY A 89 -38.55 -0.46 -20.01
C GLY A 89 -38.22 -1.48 -21.11
N GLY A 90 -38.03 -2.76 -20.76
CA GLY A 90 -37.79 -3.84 -21.71
C GLY A 90 -36.35 -3.89 -22.20
N ARG A 91 -35.70 -5.05 -22.04
CA ARG A 91 -34.32 -5.26 -22.52
C ARG A 91 -34.18 -6.60 -23.21
N THR A 92 -33.31 -6.66 -24.21
CA THR A 92 -33.10 -7.84 -25.05
C THR A 92 -31.61 -8.23 -25.08
N VAL A 93 -31.33 -9.52 -24.91
CA VAL A 93 -29.98 -10.10 -24.89
C VAL A 93 -29.96 -11.35 -25.76
N GLU A 94 -28.90 -11.57 -26.53
CA GLU A 94 -28.68 -12.82 -27.26
C GLU A 94 -27.89 -13.81 -26.39
N VAL A 95 -28.37 -15.05 -26.32
CA VAL A 95 -27.72 -16.14 -25.59
C VAL A 95 -27.56 -17.33 -26.50
N LEU A 96 -26.36 -17.93 -26.52
CA LEU A 96 -26.10 -19.15 -27.28
C LEU A 96 -26.55 -20.38 -26.47
N ILE A 97 -27.48 -21.16 -27.01
CA ILE A 97 -27.91 -22.45 -26.44
C ILE A 97 -27.14 -23.57 -27.13
N GLU A 98 -26.25 -24.24 -26.39
CA GLU A 98 -25.53 -25.41 -26.90
C GLU A 98 -26.41 -26.68 -26.85
N PRO A 99 -26.27 -27.62 -27.80
CA PRO A 99 -27.10 -28.81 -27.84
C PRO A 99 -27.03 -29.66 -26.57
N GLY A 100 -28.17 -29.94 -25.94
CA GLY A 100 -28.27 -30.76 -24.72
C GLY A 100 -27.62 -30.14 -23.47
N ARG A 101 -27.32 -28.83 -23.48
CA ARG A 101 -26.73 -28.10 -22.36
C ARG A 101 -27.69 -27.05 -21.82
N GLN A 102 -27.54 -26.75 -20.53
CA GLN A 102 -28.16 -25.59 -19.90
C GLN A 102 -27.25 -24.38 -20.09
N ALA A 103 -27.77 -23.35 -20.75
CA ALA A 103 -27.14 -22.04 -20.88
C ALA A 103 -27.52 -21.15 -19.69
N SER A 104 -26.67 -20.17 -19.40
CA SER A 104 -26.92 -19.15 -18.37
C SER A 104 -27.18 -17.79 -19.01
N PHE A 105 -28.27 -17.13 -18.60
CA PHE A 105 -28.52 -15.72 -18.85
C PHE A 105 -27.93 -14.88 -17.71
N THR A 106 -27.08 -13.93 -18.05
CA THR A 106 -26.51 -12.95 -17.11
C THR A 106 -27.14 -11.59 -17.36
N ASP A 107 -27.83 -11.08 -16.35
CA ASP A 107 -28.37 -9.73 -16.37
C ASP A 107 -27.33 -8.75 -15.83
N ALA A 108 -26.83 -7.87 -16.68
CA ALA A 108 -25.78 -6.92 -16.33
C ALA A 108 -26.23 -5.88 -15.28
N THR A 109 -27.53 -5.80 -14.99
CA THR A 109 -28.09 -4.93 -13.94
C THR A 109 -28.00 -5.55 -12.55
N CYS A 110 -27.71 -6.85 -12.42
CA CYS A 110 -27.64 -7.49 -11.12
C CYS A 110 -26.41 -7.02 -10.33
N HIS A 111 -26.66 -6.31 -9.24
CA HIS A 111 -25.65 -5.92 -8.25
C HIS A 111 -26.25 -5.96 -6.84
N PRO A 112 -25.44 -6.16 -5.79
CA PRO A 112 -25.93 -6.04 -4.43
C PRO A 112 -26.61 -4.68 -4.22
N PRO A 113 -27.70 -4.58 -3.43
CA PRO A 113 -28.27 -3.29 -3.10
C PRO A 113 -27.18 -2.42 -2.47
N VAL A 114 -27.03 -1.18 -2.94
CA VAL A 114 -26.14 -0.21 -2.32
C VAL A 114 -26.63 -0.03 -0.88
N GLY A 115 -25.83 -0.49 0.09
CA GLY A 115 -26.15 -0.31 1.50
C GLY A 115 -26.29 1.18 1.84
N PRO A 116 -26.94 1.54 2.96
CA PRO A 116 -26.93 2.93 3.40
C PRO A 116 -25.47 3.38 3.54
N THR A 117 -25.13 4.52 2.91
CA THR A 117 -23.81 5.14 3.10
C THR A 117 -23.59 5.32 4.60
N PRO A 118 -22.49 4.79 5.18
CA PRO A 118 -22.19 5.01 6.58
C PRO A 118 -22.25 6.51 6.91
N PRO A 119 -22.82 6.90 8.05
CA PRO A 119 -22.87 8.30 8.43
C PRO A 119 -21.44 8.84 8.57
N PHE A 120 -21.22 10.05 8.05
CA PHE A 120 -19.91 10.67 7.98
C PHE A 120 -19.97 12.15 8.37
N GLY A 121 -18.85 12.69 8.81
CA GLY A 121 -18.63 14.12 9.02
C GLY A 121 -17.27 14.56 8.48
N HIS A 122 -16.84 15.75 8.89
CA HIS A 122 -15.58 16.36 8.45
C HIS A 122 -14.79 16.91 9.65
N VAL A 123 -13.49 17.08 9.47
CA VAL A 123 -12.63 17.82 10.41
C VAL A 123 -11.91 18.88 9.61
N ASP A 124 -11.98 20.13 10.02
CA ASP A 124 -11.12 21.17 9.49
C ASP A 124 -10.32 21.83 10.61
N GLY A 125 -9.31 22.61 10.23
CA GLY A 125 -8.51 23.29 11.21
C GLY A 125 -7.33 24.03 10.61
N ARG A 126 -6.59 24.68 11.50
CA ARG A 126 -5.33 25.32 11.19
C ARG A 126 -4.29 24.98 12.25
N VAL A 127 -3.13 24.50 11.83
CA VAL A 127 -2.10 23.95 12.71
C VAL A 127 -0.97 24.96 12.87
N CYS A 128 -0.80 25.47 14.09
CA CYS A 128 0.35 26.26 14.47
C CYS A 128 1.36 25.35 15.18
N ASN A 129 2.62 25.41 14.76
CA ASN A 129 3.72 24.91 15.57
C ASN A 129 4.12 26.03 16.52
N ASP A 130 3.69 25.92 17.77
CA ASP A 130 3.88 26.92 18.82
C ASP A 130 5.29 26.92 19.42
N SER A 131 6.10 25.87 19.19
CA SER A 131 7.52 25.88 19.50
C SER A 131 8.37 26.56 18.42
N ALA A 132 7.92 26.52 17.16
CA ALA A 132 8.57 27.21 16.03
C ALA A 132 8.01 28.62 15.77
N GLY A 133 6.79 28.94 16.23
CA GLY A 133 6.12 30.20 15.95
C GLY A 133 5.74 30.35 14.47
N ALA A 134 5.41 29.24 13.81
CA ALA A 134 5.09 29.22 12.39
C ALA A 134 3.91 28.27 12.09
N TRP A 135 3.11 28.63 11.09
CA TRP A 135 2.05 27.76 10.59
C TRP A 135 2.66 26.51 9.95
N LEU A 136 2.13 25.35 10.32
CA LEU A 136 2.71 24.07 9.95
C LEU A 136 2.17 23.65 8.57
N ALA A 137 2.88 24.03 7.50
CA ALA A 137 2.54 23.64 6.13
C ALA A 137 3.01 22.22 5.78
N GLY A 138 2.28 21.47 4.95
CA GLY A 138 2.67 20.14 4.47
C GLY A 138 2.75 19.05 5.55
N ALA A 139 1.99 19.19 6.64
CA ALA A 139 1.85 18.15 7.67
C ALA A 139 0.84 17.09 7.25
N ASN A 140 1.08 15.84 7.64
CA ASN A 140 0.12 14.76 7.50
C ASN A 140 -0.94 14.87 8.60
N VAL A 141 -2.21 14.87 8.23
CA VAL A 141 -3.34 14.89 9.15
C VAL A 141 -4.20 13.66 8.88
N PHE A 142 -4.34 12.77 9.85
CA PHE A 142 -5.04 11.51 9.63
C PHE A 142 -5.83 11.00 10.83
N ILE A 143 -6.81 10.14 10.53
CA ILE A 143 -7.60 9.36 11.48
C ILE A 143 -7.57 7.92 11.00
N GLN A 144 -7.10 7.00 11.87
CA GLN A 144 -7.26 5.57 11.66
C GLN A 144 -8.36 5.07 12.61
N THR A 145 -9.43 4.51 12.06
CA THR A 145 -10.54 3.98 12.85
C THR A 145 -10.17 2.64 13.48
N ALA A 146 -10.90 2.24 14.53
CA ALA A 146 -10.77 0.91 15.12
C ALA A 146 -11.06 -0.25 14.15
N THR A 147 -11.73 0.02 13.02
CA THR A 147 -11.98 -0.96 11.95
C THR A 147 -10.89 -0.96 10.87
N GLY A 148 -9.83 -0.16 11.03
CA GLY A 148 -8.70 -0.08 10.10
C GLY A 148 -8.89 0.89 8.92
N ALA A 149 -9.99 1.65 8.86
CA ALA A 149 -10.15 2.66 7.81
C ALA A 149 -9.23 3.86 8.09
N LEU A 150 -8.47 4.30 7.08
CA LEU A 150 -7.56 5.42 7.16
C LEU A 150 -8.11 6.60 6.36
N TYR A 151 -8.28 7.73 7.03
CA TYR A 151 -8.60 9.03 6.43
C TYR A 151 -7.36 9.91 6.55
N VAL A 152 -6.91 10.53 5.47
CA VAL A 152 -5.71 11.35 5.46
C VAL A 152 -5.89 12.60 4.60
N THR A 153 -5.25 13.68 5.01
CA THR A 153 -5.15 14.95 4.27
C THR A 153 -3.81 15.62 4.64
N GLY A 154 -3.48 16.71 3.94
CA GLY A 154 -2.30 17.52 4.21
C GLY A 154 -2.69 18.93 4.67
N THR A 155 -1.82 19.59 5.42
CA THR A 155 -1.96 21.04 5.63
C THR A 155 -1.42 21.84 4.44
N ASP A 156 -2.07 22.94 4.08
CA ASP A 156 -1.63 23.88 3.04
C ASP A 156 -0.49 24.80 3.52
N ASP A 157 -0.01 25.71 2.67
CA ASP A 157 1.05 26.69 3.00
C ASP A 157 0.74 27.59 4.21
N ASN A 158 -0.54 27.71 4.57
CA ASN A 158 -1.01 28.46 5.73
C ASN A 158 -1.27 27.56 6.94
N GLY A 159 -0.96 26.27 6.87
CA GLY A 159 -1.22 25.28 7.92
C GLY A 159 -2.68 24.86 8.02
N ALA A 160 -3.54 25.21 7.07
CA ALA A 160 -4.96 24.85 7.08
C ALA A 160 -5.19 23.48 6.44
N PHE A 161 -6.15 22.71 6.95
CA PHE A 161 -6.50 21.40 6.39
C PHE A 161 -8.02 21.16 6.40
N LEU A 162 -8.46 20.22 5.57
CA LEU A 162 -9.80 19.65 5.58
C LEU A 162 -9.70 18.13 5.38
N LEU A 163 -10.20 17.38 6.35
CA LEU A 163 -10.31 15.93 6.34
C LEU A 163 -11.79 15.56 6.17
N GLU A 164 -12.13 14.94 5.04
CA GLU A 164 -13.51 14.70 4.64
C GLU A 164 -13.98 13.26 4.84
N ASN A 165 -15.29 13.09 4.97
CA ASN A 165 -15.97 11.79 4.98
C ASN A 165 -15.51 10.85 6.11
N VAL A 166 -15.12 11.42 7.25
CA VAL A 166 -14.67 10.69 8.43
C VAL A 166 -15.86 10.01 9.10
N ALA A 167 -15.69 8.76 9.53
CA ALA A 167 -16.73 8.02 10.26
C ALA A 167 -17.20 8.74 11.54
N VAL A 168 -18.51 8.81 11.74
CA VAL A 168 -19.14 9.42 12.94
C VAL A 168 -18.73 8.70 14.23
N GLY A 169 -18.58 9.47 15.30
CA GLY A 169 -18.19 9.00 16.63
C GLY A 169 -16.90 9.65 17.15
N PRO A 170 -16.42 9.25 18.34
CA PRO A 170 -15.12 9.67 18.83
C PRO A 170 -14.02 9.07 17.95
N GLN A 171 -13.21 9.93 17.35
CA GLN A 171 -12.07 9.57 16.53
C GLN A 171 -10.80 10.16 17.14
N THR A 172 -9.66 9.51 16.88
CA THR A 172 -8.36 10.05 17.25
C THR A 172 -7.74 10.71 16.04
N LEU A 173 -7.71 12.05 16.05
CA LEU A 173 -7.02 12.85 15.04
C LEU A 173 -5.53 12.88 15.39
N THR A 174 -4.70 12.55 14.40
CA THR A 174 -3.24 12.65 14.51
C THR A 174 -2.73 13.62 13.45
N ILE A 175 -1.86 14.54 13.87
CA ILE A 175 -1.19 15.51 13.01
C ILE A 175 0.30 15.36 13.23
N GLU A 176 1.04 15.09 12.15
CA GLU A 176 2.48 14.92 12.22
C GLU A 176 3.21 15.58 11.06
N LYS A 177 4.39 16.14 11.37
CA LYS A 177 5.35 16.61 10.37
C LYS A 177 6.74 16.65 10.99
N GLY A 178 7.65 15.80 10.51
CA GLY A 178 8.95 15.62 11.14
C GLY A 178 8.76 15.29 12.62
N ALA A 179 9.28 16.15 13.50
CA ALA A 179 9.15 16.02 14.95
C ALA A 179 7.80 16.47 15.54
N TYR A 180 7.05 17.33 14.85
CA TYR A 180 5.79 17.84 15.37
C TYR A 180 4.80 16.69 15.46
N PHE A 181 4.25 16.46 16.66
CA PHE A 181 3.24 15.43 16.87
C PHE A 181 2.11 15.95 17.76
N ARG A 182 0.90 15.97 17.20
CA ARG A 182 -0.32 16.31 17.95
C ARG A 182 -1.36 15.22 17.75
N GLN A 183 -1.87 14.72 18.86
CA GLN A 183 -2.94 13.73 18.87
C GLN A 183 -4.05 14.17 19.82
N GLU A 184 -5.30 14.15 19.35
CA GLU A 184 -6.45 14.47 20.19
C GLU A 184 -7.71 13.70 19.79
N THR A 185 -8.59 13.50 20.76
CA THR A 185 -9.90 12.88 20.53
C THR A 185 -10.88 13.94 20.04
N VAL A 186 -11.34 13.80 18.80
CA VAL A 186 -12.38 14.63 18.19
C VAL A 186 -13.70 13.86 18.12
N LEU A 187 -14.83 14.55 18.32
CA LEU A 187 -16.15 13.94 18.20
C LEU A 187 -16.76 14.32 16.85
N ILE A 188 -16.83 13.36 15.93
CA ILE A 188 -17.39 13.57 14.60
C ILE A 188 -18.90 13.31 14.64
N GLU A 189 -19.69 14.30 14.25
CA GLU A 189 -21.15 14.21 14.16
C GLU A 189 -21.61 14.11 12.69
N ASP A 190 -22.76 13.47 12.47
CA ASP A 190 -23.27 13.21 11.12
C ASP A 190 -23.53 14.51 10.34
N GLN A 191 -22.94 14.61 9.15
CA GLN A 191 -22.97 15.77 8.25
C GLN A 191 -22.48 17.08 8.90
N GLN A 192 -21.70 17.02 9.98
CA GLN A 192 -21.10 18.20 10.62
C GLN A 192 -19.60 18.28 10.34
N THR A 193 -19.06 19.49 10.45
CA THR A 193 -17.62 19.74 10.47
C THR A 193 -17.19 20.03 11.91
N TYR A 194 -16.28 19.21 12.44
CA TYR A 194 -15.57 19.52 13.66
C TYR A 194 -14.47 20.53 13.36
N HIS A 195 -14.51 21.69 14.01
CA HIS A 195 -13.51 22.74 13.86
C HIS A 195 -12.41 22.57 14.92
N LEU A 196 -11.21 22.16 14.49
CA LEU A 196 -10.06 22.03 15.38
C LEU A 196 -9.69 23.42 15.97
N PRO A 197 -9.63 23.57 17.29
CA PRO A 197 -9.22 24.84 17.89
C PRO A 197 -7.82 25.25 17.41
N SER A 198 -7.72 26.49 16.93
CA SER A 198 -6.47 27.11 16.46
C SER A 198 -6.32 28.51 17.08
N PRO A 199 -5.07 28.95 17.36
CA PRO A 199 -4.83 30.29 17.88
C PRO A 199 -5.09 31.36 16.82
N ASP A 200 -5.45 32.57 17.23
CA ASP A 200 -5.67 33.70 16.31
C ASP A 200 -4.38 34.09 15.54
N THR A 201 -3.23 33.98 16.20
CA THR A 201 -1.89 34.23 15.65
C THR A 201 -0.98 33.05 15.98
N CYS A 202 -0.11 32.68 15.04
CA CYS A 202 0.97 31.74 15.30
C CYS A 202 2.24 32.52 15.66
N GLU A 203 2.25 33.04 16.89
CA GLU A 203 3.42 33.65 17.52
C GLU A 203 3.84 32.77 18.68
N LEU A 204 5.14 32.70 18.97
CA LEU A 204 5.65 31.98 20.13
C LEU A 204 4.97 32.53 21.39
N PRO A 205 4.19 31.72 22.13
CA PRO A 205 3.65 32.17 23.40
C PRO A 205 4.81 32.48 24.36
N PRO A 206 4.66 33.45 25.27
CA PRO A 206 5.65 33.64 26.32
C PRO A 206 5.81 32.33 27.11
N PRO A 207 7.04 31.93 27.48
CA PRO A 207 7.26 30.71 28.23
C PRO A 207 6.40 30.69 29.50
N PRO A 208 5.77 29.55 29.86
CA PRO A 208 5.01 29.44 31.09
C PRO A 208 5.82 29.90 32.31
N GLU A 209 5.19 30.58 33.28
CA GLU A 209 5.86 30.90 34.54
C GLU A 209 6.36 29.61 35.22
N GLY A 210 7.53 29.64 35.85
CA GLY A 210 8.14 28.43 36.40
C GLY A 210 8.80 27.51 35.38
N SER A 211 8.95 27.93 34.11
CA SER A 211 9.62 27.14 33.07
C SER A 211 11.04 27.63 32.73
N GLY A 212 11.85 26.73 32.16
CA GLY A 212 13.14 27.00 31.55
C GLY A 212 13.21 26.42 30.13
N SER A 213 14.41 26.15 29.65
CA SER A 213 14.64 25.53 28.33
C SER A 213 15.70 24.44 28.42
N VAL A 214 15.67 23.51 27.46
CA VAL A 214 16.65 22.44 27.32
C VAL A 214 17.19 22.47 25.89
N GLU A 215 18.51 22.55 25.74
CA GLU A 215 19.18 22.50 24.44
C GLU A 215 20.15 21.34 24.38
N GLY A 216 20.41 20.82 23.19
CA GLY A 216 21.33 19.71 23.01
C GLY A 216 21.48 19.33 21.54
N ARG A 217 21.99 18.12 21.32
CA ARG A 217 22.10 17.50 20.00
C ARG A 217 21.64 16.05 20.04
N VAL A 218 21.16 15.53 18.92
CA VAL A 218 20.83 14.11 18.74
C VAL A 218 21.70 13.52 17.64
N CYS A 219 22.25 12.35 17.91
CA CYS A 219 23.06 11.56 16.99
C CYS A 219 22.60 10.09 17.01
N ALA A 220 23.01 9.32 16.02
CA ALA A 220 22.83 7.87 16.00
C ALA A 220 23.59 7.18 17.16
N PRO A 221 23.30 5.91 17.47
CA PRO A 221 24.02 5.14 18.47
C PRO A 221 25.56 5.14 18.30
N ASP A 222 26.05 5.32 17.06
CA ASP A 222 27.48 5.47 16.74
C ASP A 222 28.16 6.69 17.40
N GLY A 223 27.39 7.68 17.87
CA GLY A 223 27.88 8.92 18.44
C GLY A 223 28.46 9.92 17.43
N GLN A 224 28.29 9.68 16.13
CA GLN A 224 28.93 10.42 15.03
C GLN A 224 27.94 10.96 13.99
N THR A 225 26.88 10.21 13.69
CA THR A 225 25.90 10.58 12.67
C THR A 225 24.83 11.49 13.28
N TRP A 226 24.81 12.78 12.90
CA TRP A 226 23.80 13.73 13.39
C TRP A 226 22.45 13.46 12.75
N LEU A 227 21.38 13.49 13.55
CA LEU A 227 20.04 13.15 13.09
C LEU A 227 19.18 14.40 12.99
N ALA A 228 18.75 14.73 11.77
CA ALA A 228 17.77 15.77 11.51
C ALA A 228 16.34 15.29 11.78
N GLU A 229 15.47 16.22 12.15
CA GLU A 229 14.04 15.99 12.37
C GLU A 229 13.70 14.93 13.43
N ALA A 230 14.61 14.67 14.37
CA ALA A 230 14.30 13.88 15.56
C ALA A 230 13.36 14.69 16.46
N SER A 231 12.31 14.05 16.97
CA SER A 231 11.38 14.65 17.93
C SER A 231 11.98 14.65 19.31
N VAL A 232 12.09 15.82 19.94
CA VAL A 232 12.59 15.99 21.30
C VAL A 232 11.51 16.63 22.14
N TYR A 233 11.02 15.95 23.17
CA TYR A 233 9.91 16.48 23.97
C TYR A 233 9.96 16.14 25.46
N VAL A 234 9.25 16.94 26.25
CA VAL A 234 8.97 16.74 27.68
C VAL A 234 7.45 16.77 27.88
N VAL A 235 6.91 15.74 28.52
CA VAL A 235 5.48 15.71 28.91
C VAL A 235 5.28 16.50 30.20
N ARG A 236 4.48 17.56 30.14
CA ARG A 236 4.14 18.42 31.28
C ARG A 236 3.13 17.73 32.20
N PRO A 237 2.99 18.15 33.48
CA PRO A 237 2.04 17.57 34.42
C PRO A 237 0.55 17.63 33.99
N ASP A 238 0.20 18.54 33.08
CA ASP A 238 -1.15 18.68 32.52
C ASP A 238 -1.41 17.79 31.29
N GLY A 239 -0.40 17.02 30.85
CA GLY A 239 -0.46 16.14 29.69
C GLY A 239 -0.04 16.79 28.37
N THR A 240 0.23 18.11 28.33
CA THR A 240 0.75 18.78 27.14
C THR A 240 2.25 18.49 26.94
N ARG A 241 2.77 18.68 25.73
CA ARG A 241 4.20 18.55 25.43
C ARG A 241 4.87 19.93 25.34
N ALA A 242 6.09 20.02 25.83
CA ALA A 242 7.08 20.99 25.37
C ALA A 242 7.97 20.25 24.38
N GLU A 243 8.05 20.67 23.12
CA GLU A 243 8.73 19.90 22.07
C GLU A 243 9.52 20.77 21.09
N ASP A 244 10.50 20.15 20.43
CA ASP A 244 11.25 20.72 19.31
C ASP A 244 11.69 19.60 18.35
N ALA A 245 12.10 19.98 17.14
CA ALA A 245 12.72 19.12 16.14
C ALA A 245 14.22 19.38 16.08
N THR A 246 15.03 18.35 15.87
CA THR A 246 16.44 18.61 15.56
C THR A 246 16.62 19.23 14.17
N ASP A 247 17.53 20.19 14.08
CA ASP A 247 18.00 20.73 12.80
C ASP A 247 18.94 19.75 12.07
N THR A 248 19.48 20.17 10.92
CA THR A 248 20.39 19.35 10.10
C THR A 248 21.73 19.06 10.77
N ASP A 249 22.10 19.80 11.80
CA ASP A 249 23.26 19.54 12.66
C ASP A 249 22.86 18.75 13.92
N GLY A 250 21.64 18.21 13.97
CA GLY A 250 21.09 17.46 15.09
C GLY A 250 20.74 18.33 16.30
N ARG A 251 20.77 19.67 16.22
CA ARG A 251 20.57 20.57 17.38
C ARG A 251 19.09 20.79 17.67
N TYR A 252 18.75 20.91 18.95
CA TYR A 252 17.39 21.26 19.39
C TYR A 252 17.43 22.28 20.54
N LEU A 253 16.32 22.99 20.74
CA LEU A 253 16.00 23.89 21.85
C LEU A 253 14.52 23.72 22.25
N VAL A 254 14.25 22.87 23.23
CA VAL A 254 12.91 22.74 23.83
C VAL A 254 12.68 23.87 24.82
N THR A 255 11.69 24.72 24.55
CA THR A 255 11.31 25.84 25.44
C THR A 255 10.05 25.53 26.25
N GLY A 256 9.82 26.26 27.35
CA GLY A 256 8.63 26.06 28.18
C GLY A 256 8.62 24.74 28.95
N VAL A 257 9.80 24.25 29.32
CA VAL A 257 9.99 23.02 30.09
C VAL A 257 9.85 23.34 31.59
N PRO A 258 8.99 22.64 32.37
CA PRO A 258 8.82 22.93 33.79
C PRO A 258 10.14 22.84 34.58
N ALA A 259 10.38 23.77 35.50
CA ALA A 259 11.55 23.72 36.36
C ALA A 259 11.55 22.48 37.28
N GLY A 260 12.75 21.98 37.62
CA GLY A 260 12.95 20.77 38.40
C GLY A 260 13.53 19.63 37.57
N GLU A 261 13.46 18.41 38.09
CA GLU A 261 13.86 17.20 37.37
C GLU A 261 12.81 16.86 36.30
N GLN A 262 13.24 16.76 35.06
CA GLN A 262 12.39 16.48 33.89
C GLN A 262 12.97 15.31 33.11
N THR A 263 12.08 14.49 32.54
CA THR A 263 12.45 13.45 31.59
C THR A 263 12.29 14.00 30.18
N VAL A 264 13.39 14.07 29.44
CA VAL A 264 13.42 14.38 28.01
C VAL A 264 13.32 13.06 27.25
N ILE A 265 12.42 13.01 26.29
CA ILE A 265 12.22 11.87 25.38
C ILE A 265 12.68 12.32 23.99
N VAL A 266 13.44 11.47 23.32
CA VAL A 266 13.87 11.68 21.94
C VAL A 266 13.39 10.50 21.11
N GLU A 267 12.74 10.79 19.99
CA GLU A 267 12.19 9.80 19.05
C GLU A 267 12.62 10.14 17.62
N LYS A 268 13.05 9.14 16.86
CA LYS A 268 13.30 9.25 15.42
C LYS A 268 13.00 7.90 14.77
N GLY A 269 11.92 7.84 13.99
CA GLY A 269 11.43 6.58 13.44
C GLY A 269 10.99 5.62 14.56
N SER A 270 11.61 4.45 14.59
CA SER A 270 11.43 3.34 15.53
C SER A 270 12.46 3.41 16.68
N PHE A 271 13.38 4.37 16.62
CA PHE A 271 14.42 4.58 17.62
C PHE A 271 13.94 5.60 18.63
N SER A 272 14.13 5.29 19.91
CA SER A 272 13.81 6.22 21.00
C SER A 272 14.81 6.10 22.13
N THR A 273 15.00 7.20 22.87
CA THR A 273 15.74 7.21 24.12
C THR A 273 15.13 8.23 25.08
N SER A 274 15.48 8.13 26.37
CA SER A 274 15.09 9.14 27.34
C SER A 274 16.15 9.34 28.41
N PHE A 275 16.27 10.56 28.89
CA PHE A 275 17.22 10.93 29.94
C PHE A 275 16.65 12.01 30.84
N THR A 276 17.20 12.13 32.05
CA THR A 276 16.77 13.14 33.02
C THR A 276 17.67 14.36 33.01
N VAL A 277 17.05 15.54 33.09
CA VAL A 277 17.73 16.83 33.20
C VAL A 277 17.15 17.63 34.36
N THR A 278 17.97 18.45 35.01
CA THR A 278 17.47 19.42 36.01
C THR A 278 17.32 20.78 35.36
N VAL A 279 16.08 21.19 35.10
CA VAL A 279 15.76 22.48 34.50
C VAL A 279 15.66 23.56 35.57
N VAL A 280 16.34 24.68 35.35
CA VAL A 280 16.26 25.86 36.21
C VAL A 280 15.33 26.89 35.56
N GLU A 281 14.40 27.43 36.35
CA GLU A 281 13.47 28.46 35.91
C GLU A 281 14.19 29.64 35.25
N GLY A 282 13.74 30.03 34.06
CA GLY A 282 14.28 31.14 33.28
C GLY A 282 15.68 30.92 32.70
N GLN A 283 16.24 29.70 32.78
CA GLN A 283 17.55 29.36 32.23
C GLN A 283 17.46 28.27 31.17
N THR A 284 18.47 28.24 30.29
CA THR A 284 18.69 27.15 29.34
C THR A 284 19.64 26.11 29.96
N THR A 285 19.19 24.86 29.98
CA THR A 285 19.97 23.70 30.43
C THR A 285 20.59 23.03 29.21
N THR A 286 21.92 23.03 29.12
CA THR A 286 22.64 22.38 28.00
C THR A 286 22.91 20.91 28.32
N VAL A 287 22.40 20.02 27.47
CA VAL A 287 22.71 18.59 27.50
C VAL A 287 24.10 18.37 26.91
N PRO A 288 25.02 17.66 27.59
CA PRO A 288 26.35 17.39 27.06
C PRO A 288 26.30 16.61 25.75
N GLU A 289 27.14 16.97 24.76
CA GLU A 289 27.17 16.26 23.46
C GLU A 289 27.47 14.75 23.59
N ALA A 290 28.17 14.33 24.65
CA ALA A 290 28.40 12.91 24.94
C ALA A 290 27.11 12.11 25.25
N GLN A 291 25.97 12.78 25.37
CA GLN A 291 24.64 12.19 25.57
C GLN A 291 23.74 12.34 24.32
N CYS A 292 24.30 12.61 23.14
CA CYS A 292 23.50 12.80 21.93
C CYS A 292 22.88 11.52 21.37
N ALA A 293 23.47 10.35 21.68
CA ALA A 293 23.14 9.11 21.00
C ALA A 293 21.72 8.66 21.29
N LEU A 294 20.95 8.38 20.24
CA LEU A 294 19.80 7.48 20.34
C LEU A 294 20.34 6.11 20.74
N ASP A 295 20.02 5.68 21.95
CA ASP A 295 20.41 4.36 22.47
C ASP A 295 19.14 3.63 22.87
N PRO A 296 18.48 2.89 21.95
CA PRO A 296 17.37 2.03 22.28
C PRO A 296 17.92 0.66 22.72
N PRO A 297 18.00 0.37 24.04
CA PRO A 297 18.55 -0.91 24.52
C PRO A 297 17.73 -2.13 24.05
N ASP A 298 16.49 -1.92 23.61
CA ASP A 298 15.50 -2.97 23.40
C ASP A 298 14.95 -3.03 21.95
N ILE A 299 15.54 -2.32 20.98
CA ILE A 299 15.08 -2.43 19.59
C ILE A 299 15.33 -3.85 19.08
N ARG A 300 14.31 -4.49 18.50
CA ARG A 300 14.40 -5.86 17.96
C ARG A 300 14.26 -5.82 16.46
N VAL A 301 15.30 -6.26 15.77
CA VAL A 301 15.38 -6.19 14.31
C VAL A 301 15.40 -7.59 13.72
N ALA A 302 14.54 -7.84 12.73
CA ALA A 302 14.66 -9.00 11.86
C ALA A 302 15.28 -8.58 10.53
N VAL A 303 16.28 -9.32 10.06
CA VAL A 303 16.86 -9.14 8.72
C VAL A 303 16.70 -10.43 7.95
N VAL A 304 15.95 -10.39 6.85
CA VAL A 304 15.90 -11.45 5.86
C VAL A 304 17.04 -11.22 4.87
N SER A 305 18.03 -12.10 4.88
CA SER A 305 19.24 -11.95 4.06
C SER A 305 18.95 -12.02 2.56
N GLY A 306 19.83 -11.43 1.76
CA GLY A 306 19.73 -11.39 0.31
C GLY A 306 21.05 -11.81 -0.33
N SER A 307 21.03 -11.93 -1.66
CA SER A 307 22.23 -12.28 -2.43
C SER A 307 23.15 -11.09 -2.70
N TRP A 308 22.66 -9.85 -2.60
CA TRP A 308 23.33 -8.69 -3.18
C TRP A 308 23.69 -7.58 -2.19
N ASP A 309 22.99 -7.46 -1.05
CA ASP A 309 23.33 -6.49 -0.01
C ASP A 309 23.42 -7.07 1.40
N ARG A 310 24.00 -6.25 2.28
CA ARG A 310 24.15 -6.53 3.71
C ARG A 310 23.72 -5.31 4.53
N VAL A 311 22.41 -5.10 4.65
CA VAL A 311 21.89 -3.99 5.47
C VAL A 311 22.31 -4.11 6.94
N GLU A 312 22.58 -5.33 7.41
CA GLU A 312 23.06 -5.55 8.78
C GLU A 312 24.43 -4.89 9.04
N ASP A 313 25.24 -4.67 8.00
CA ASP A 313 26.48 -3.89 8.14
C ASP A 313 26.17 -2.39 8.30
N VAL A 314 25.14 -1.87 7.61
CA VAL A 314 24.67 -0.48 7.79
C VAL A 314 24.13 -0.28 9.21
N LEU A 315 23.41 -1.28 9.75
CA LEU A 315 22.90 -1.26 11.12
C LEU A 315 24.04 -1.26 12.15
N ASP A 316 25.07 -2.09 11.96
CA ASP A 316 26.28 -2.08 12.82
C ASP A 316 27.01 -0.74 12.75
N ASP A 317 27.13 -0.16 11.54
CA ASP A 317 27.80 1.14 11.34
C ASP A 317 27.10 2.30 12.07
N VAL A 318 25.77 2.29 12.13
CA VAL A 318 25.00 3.29 12.91
C VAL A 318 24.88 2.92 14.38
N GLY A 319 25.48 1.81 14.81
CA GLY A 319 25.63 1.39 16.20
C GLY A 319 24.46 0.57 16.77
N VAL A 320 23.64 -0.06 15.93
CA VAL A 320 22.67 -1.06 16.40
C VAL A 320 23.43 -2.29 16.89
N ASP A 321 23.20 -2.72 18.13
CA ASP A 321 23.87 -3.90 18.69
C ASP A 321 23.54 -5.15 17.84
N PRO A 322 24.54 -5.87 17.30
CA PRO A 322 24.29 -7.10 16.56
C PRO A 322 23.53 -8.18 17.36
N ALA A 323 23.54 -8.12 18.70
CA ALA A 323 22.74 -9.00 19.54
C ALA A 323 21.22 -8.78 19.42
N ASN A 324 20.82 -7.60 18.93
CA ASN A 324 19.44 -7.20 18.69
C ASN A 324 18.95 -7.54 17.26
N ILE A 325 19.83 -8.08 16.41
CA ILE A 325 19.54 -8.44 15.02
C ILE A 325 19.36 -9.96 14.91
N THR A 326 18.16 -10.40 14.54
CA THR A 326 17.90 -11.80 14.17
C THR A 326 17.94 -11.96 12.66
N MET A 327 18.87 -12.78 12.17
CA MET A 327 19.00 -13.11 10.75
C MET A 327 18.09 -14.28 10.36
N TYR A 328 17.37 -14.12 9.25
CA TYR A 328 16.61 -15.16 8.55
C TYR A 328 17.25 -15.42 7.19
N ASP A 329 17.37 -16.69 6.76
CA ASP A 329 18.01 -17.03 5.47
C ASP A 329 17.06 -16.78 4.30
N GLY A 330 17.18 -15.60 3.68
CA GLY A 330 16.35 -15.23 2.55
C GLY A 330 16.73 -15.93 1.24
N ASN A 331 17.81 -16.71 1.18
CA ASN A 331 18.12 -17.55 0.01
C ASN A 331 17.29 -18.86 -0.02
N SER A 332 16.53 -19.13 1.05
CA SER A 332 15.64 -20.28 1.19
C SER A 332 14.19 -19.82 1.25
N PRO A 333 13.24 -20.45 0.53
CA PRO A 333 11.81 -20.10 0.65
C PRO A 333 11.23 -20.29 2.07
N SER A 334 11.95 -20.93 2.98
CA SER A 334 11.49 -21.17 4.35
C SER A 334 11.39 -19.89 5.19
N TRP A 335 12.09 -18.81 4.84
CA TRP A 335 12.06 -17.56 5.61
C TRP A 335 10.63 -17.02 5.77
N VAL A 336 9.78 -17.19 4.75
CA VAL A 336 8.36 -16.75 4.81
C VAL A 336 7.63 -17.48 5.94
N ALA A 337 7.80 -18.80 6.04
CA ALA A 337 7.18 -19.61 7.09
C ALA A 337 7.79 -19.34 8.46
N GLU A 338 9.09 -19.04 8.52
CA GLU A 338 9.81 -18.81 9.78
C GLU A 338 9.55 -17.43 10.39
N LEU A 339 9.28 -16.41 9.57
CA LEU A 339 9.09 -15.02 10.03
C LEU A 339 7.68 -14.49 9.83
N LEU A 340 7.07 -14.70 8.66
CA LEU A 340 5.83 -14.02 8.28
C LEU A 340 4.56 -14.86 8.46
N ASP A 341 4.66 -16.18 8.57
CA ASP A 341 3.45 -17.03 8.69
C ASP A 341 2.82 -16.98 10.09
N ASP A 342 3.61 -16.81 11.17
CA ASP A 342 3.06 -16.62 12.52
C ASP A 342 3.20 -15.16 12.98
N TYR A 343 2.08 -14.44 13.07
CA TYR A 343 2.06 -13.06 13.56
C TYR A 343 2.66 -12.92 14.98
N ALA A 344 2.57 -13.94 15.82
CA ALA A 344 3.17 -13.92 17.15
C ALA A 344 4.71 -13.97 17.11
N VAL A 345 5.30 -14.45 16.01
CA VAL A 345 6.74 -14.34 15.75
C VAL A 345 7.06 -12.94 15.22
N LEU A 346 6.34 -12.49 14.19
CA LEU A 346 6.57 -11.20 13.54
C LEU A 346 6.45 -10.01 14.50
N SER A 347 5.42 -10.01 15.36
CA SER A 347 5.17 -8.94 16.35
C SER A 347 6.19 -8.86 17.49
N GLN A 348 7.22 -9.72 17.49
CA GLN A 348 8.37 -9.60 18.39
C GLN A 348 9.44 -8.66 17.84
N TYR A 349 9.29 -8.14 16.64
CA TYR A 349 10.24 -7.19 16.07
C TYR A 349 9.65 -5.78 16.07
N ASP A 350 10.52 -4.79 16.04
CA ASP A 350 10.17 -3.39 15.82
C ASP A 350 10.40 -3.03 14.34
N ILE A 351 11.43 -3.63 13.72
CA ILE A 351 11.76 -3.42 12.32
C ILE A 351 12.06 -4.75 11.61
N VAL A 352 11.59 -4.89 10.36
CA VAL A 352 11.91 -6.00 9.46
C VAL A 352 12.58 -5.47 8.20
N PHE A 353 13.76 -6.00 7.88
CA PHE A 353 14.53 -5.66 6.69
C PHE A 353 14.51 -6.81 5.69
N PHE A 354 14.33 -6.47 4.42
CA PHE A 354 14.43 -7.39 3.28
C PHE A 354 15.56 -6.96 2.37
N ASN A 355 16.65 -7.73 2.41
CA ASN A 355 17.83 -7.51 1.61
C ASN A 355 17.59 -7.83 0.13
N CYS A 356 18.29 -7.11 -0.74
CA CYS A 356 18.28 -7.27 -2.19
C CYS A 356 18.67 -8.70 -2.59
N GLY A 357 17.87 -9.31 -3.46
CA GLY A 357 18.06 -10.68 -3.92
C GLY A 357 17.57 -11.74 -2.93
N VAL A 358 16.67 -11.38 -2.01
CA VAL A 358 15.85 -12.34 -1.26
C VAL A 358 15.05 -13.22 -2.23
N TYR A 359 14.86 -14.50 -1.89
CA TYR A 359 13.97 -15.39 -2.61
C TYR A 359 12.51 -15.03 -2.29
N ASP A 360 11.87 -14.27 -3.18
CA ASP A 360 10.53 -13.70 -3.01
C ASP A 360 9.44 -14.37 -3.89
N PHE A 361 9.83 -15.22 -4.82
CA PHE A 361 8.91 -15.88 -5.75
C PHE A 361 7.75 -16.64 -5.04
N GLY A 362 8.02 -17.18 -3.84
CA GLY A 362 7.01 -17.83 -3.02
C GLY A 362 6.06 -16.83 -2.32
N PHE A 363 6.58 -15.69 -1.87
CA PHE A 363 5.82 -14.67 -1.14
C PHE A 363 4.65 -14.13 -1.96
N SER A 364 4.83 -13.99 -3.28
CA SER A 364 3.81 -13.48 -4.20
C SER A 364 2.47 -14.24 -4.20
N PHE A 365 2.42 -15.45 -3.62
CA PHE A 365 1.22 -16.29 -3.54
C PHE A 365 0.71 -16.51 -2.11
N GLU A 366 1.44 -16.06 -1.09
CA GLU A 366 1.15 -16.32 0.33
C GLU A 366 0.34 -15.18 0.94
N THR A 367 -0.97 -15.17 0.66
CA THR A 367 -1.88 -14.10 1.12
C THR A 367 -1.92 -13.91 2.64
N HIS A 368 -1.62 -14.96 3.41
CA HIS A 368 -1.52 -14.89 4.86
C HIS A 368 -0.29 -14.13 5.33
N ALA A 369 0.88 -14.41 4.75
CA ALA A 369 2.14 -13.70 5.06
C ALA A 369 2.04 -12.21 4.71
N ILE A 370 1.42 -11.89 3.57
CA ILE A 370 1.13 -10.50 3.17
C ILE A 370 0.23 -9.81 4.22
N ALA A 371 -0.85 -10.46 4.66
CA ALA A 371 -1.76 -9.90 5.65
C ALA A 371 -1.06 -9.67 7.01
N ASN A 372 -0.19 -10.59 7.44
CA ASN A 372 0.59 -10.43 8.66
C ASN A 372 1.58 -9.26 8.56
N LEU A 373 2.25 -9.10 7.43
CA LEU A 373 3.17 -7.98 7.19
C LEU A 373 2.44 -6.64 7.17
N GLN A 374 1.27 -6.57 6.52
CA GLN A 374 0.40 -5.39 6.56
C GLN A 374 -0.06 -5.08 7.98
N GLN A 375 -0.47 -6.10 8.75
CA GLN A 375 -0.89 -5.92 10.14
C GLN A 375 0.27 -5.44 11.03
N PHE A 376 1.47 -5.97 10.82
CA PHE A 376 2.67 -5.58 11.55
C PHE A 376 2.94 -4.08 11.38
N VAL A 377 2.93 -3.59 10.14
CA VAL A 377 3.07 -2.15 9.86
C VAL A 377 1.90 -1.35 10.41
N ALA A 378 0.67 -1.86 10.32
CA ALA A 378 -0.49 -1.18 10.88
C ALA A 378 -0.41 -0.98 12.39
N GLN A 379 0.28 -1.88 13.10
CA GLN A 379 0.47 -1.84 14.56
C GLN A 379 1.74 -1.12 15.02
N GLY A 380 2.47 -0.45 14.11
CA GLY A 380 3.63 0.37 14.48
C GLY A 380 4.98 -0.23 14.12
N GLY A 381 5.03 -1.44 13.58
CA GLY A 381 6.26 -2.04 13.09
C GLY A 381 6.72 -1.38 11.78
N SER A 382 8.02 -1.41 11.51
CA SER A 382 8.58 -0.79 10.30
C SER A 382 9.23 -1.78 9.37
N VAL A 383 9.14 -1.51 8.06
CA VAL A 383 9.66 -2.38 7.00
C VAL A 383 10.61 -1.62 6.12
N TYR A 384 11.77 -2.20 5.87
CA TYR A 384 12.69 -1.76 4.82
C TYR A 384 12.83 -2.86 3.76
N ALA A 385 12.81 -2.48 2.49
CA ALA A 385 13.19 -3.36 1.40
C ALA A 385 14.08 -2.62 0.41
N SER A 386 15.07 -3.32 -0.13
CA SER A 386 16.05 -2.74 -1.06
C SER A 386 15.98 -3.40 -2.43
N ASP A 387 16.03 -2.57 -3.47
CA ASP A 387 16.17 -2.92 -4.88
C ASP A 387 15.33 -4.13 -5.29
N GLN A 388 15.94 -5.31 -5.51
CA GLN A 388 15.26 -6.49 -6.02
C GLN A 388 14.29 -7.12 -5.02
N ALA A 389 14.29 -6.73 -3.74
CA ALA A 389 13.29 -7.14 -2.76
C ALA A 389 11.93 -6.41 -2.92
N TYR A 390 11.78 -5.59 -3.97
CA TYR A 390 10.58 -4.77 -4.20
C TYR A 390 9.28 -5.57 -4.28
N ASP A 391 9.31 -6.83 -4.73
CA ASP A 391 8.12 -7.69 -4.83
C ASP A 391 7.43 -7.85 -3.45
N VAL A 392 8.18 -7.74 -2.34
CA VAL A 392 7.60 -7.73 -0.99
C VAL A 392 6.70 -6.50 -0.78
N VAL A 393 7.16 -5.33 -1.20
CA VAL A 393 6.44 -4.06 -1.06
C VAL A 393 5.32 -3.93 -2.08
N GLU A 394 5.57 -4.29 -3.34
CA GLU A 394 4.58 -4.25 -4.43
C GLU A 394 3.35 -5.09 -4.08
N ARG A 395 3.55 -6.30 -3.52
CA ARG A 395 2.44 -7.18 -3.15
C ARG A 395 1.74 -6.78 -1.87
N ALA A 396 2.47 -6.24 -0.90
CA ALA A 396 1.87 -5.82 0.37
C ALA A 396 1.16 -4.46 0.28
N TRP A 397 1.61 -3.52 -0.55
CA TRP A 397 1.01 -2.20 -0.65
C TRP A 397 0.95 -1.69 -2.11
N PRO A 398 0.20 -2.38 -3.00
CA PRO A 398 0.15 -2.04 -4.43
C PRO A 398 -0.45 -0.65 -4.73
N SER A 399 -1.18 -0.06 -3.78
CA SER A 399 -1.73 1.30 -3.94
C SER A 399 -0.73 2.41 -3.57
N SER A 400 0.38 2.07 -2.92
CA SER A 400 1.35 3.06 -2.44
C SER A 400 2.40 3.39 -3.49
N ILE A 401 3.02 2.36 -4.08
CA ILE A 401 4.10 2.49 -5.05
C ILE A 401 3.70 1.74 -6.33
N ASP A 402 3.71 2.44 -7.46
CA ASP A 402 3.55 1.87 -8.80
C ASP A 402 4.95 1.52 -9.32
N PHE A 403 5.30 0.23 -9.29
CA PHE A 403 6.55 -0.26 -9.85
C PHE A 403 6.41 -0.49 -11.36
N TYR A 404 7.52 -0.38 -12.10
CA TYR A 404 7.49 -0.55 -13.54
C TYR A 404 7.05 -1.98 -13.95
N GLY A 405 6.21 -2.09 -14.97
CA GLY A 405 5.85 -3.38 -15.56
C GLY A 405 4.49 -3.88 -15.07
N SER A 406 4.38 -5.17 -14.74
CA SER A 406 3.12 -5.78 -14.32
C SER A 406 3.18 -6.27 -12.89
N ASP A 407 2.29 -5.72 -12.06
CA ASP A 407 2.13 -6.04 -10.63
C ASP A 407 1.74 -7.50 -10.36
N THR A 408 1.33 -8.23 -11.40
CA THR A 408 0.88 -9.63 -11.29
C THR A 408 2.00 -10.64 -11.51
N LEU A 409 3.14 -10.21 -12.03
CA LEU A 409 4.27 -11.05 -12.39
C LEU A 409 5.51 -10.63 -11.60
N SER A 410 6.16 -11.58 -10.93
CA SER A 410 7.40 -11.30 -10.18
C SER A 410 8.51 -10.78 -11.08
N ASN A 411 9.39 -9.95 -10.52
CA ASN A 411 10.58 -9.38 -11.16
C ASN A 411 10.33 -8.48 -12.41
N GLN A 412 9.10 -8.06 -12.71
CA GLN A 412 8.86 -7.17 -13.85
C GLN A 412 9.48 -5.78 -13.70
N ALA A 413 9.59 -5.28 -12.47
CA ALA A 413 10.15 -3.95 -12.21
C ALA A 413 11.67 -3.91 -12.29
N GLN A 414 12.34 -5.07 -12.29
CA GLN A 414 13.78 -5.20 -12.52
C GLN A 414 14.11 -4.92 -13.99
N ASN A 415 13.88 -3.68 -14.42
CA ASN A 415 14.05 -3.21 -15.78
C ASN A 415 15.04 -2.05 -15.89
N GLY A 416 15.44 -1.47 -14.76
CA GLY A 416 16.43 -0.40 -14.72
C GLY A 416 17.76 -0.91 -15.25
N GLN A 417 18.37 -0.19 -16.18
CA GLN A 417 19.64 -0.55 -16.77
C GLN A 417 20.78 -0.28 -15.78
N GLU A 418 21.84 -1.10 -15.82
CA GLU A 418 23.12 -0.80 -15.19
C GLU A 418 23.58 0.63 -15.54
N THR A 419 23.93 1.41 -14.52
CA THR A 419 24.45 2.78 -14.67
C THR A 419 25.57 3.01 -13.68
N GLN A 420 26.64 3.65 -14.14
CA GLN A 420 27.82 3.90 -13.30
C GLN A 420 27.70 5.20 -12.51
N ASP A 421 27.28 6.30 -13.15
CA ASP A 421 27.16 7.60 -12.48
C ASP A 421 25.88 8.28 -12.95
N MET A 422 24.81 8.16 -12.15
CA MET A 422 23.54 8.82 -12.44
C MET A 422 23.22 9.84 -11.35
N ILE A 423 23.01 11.09 -11.74
CA ILE A 423 22.74 12.15 -10.77
C ILE A 423 21.25 12.15 -10.40
N GLY A 424 20.97 11.78 -9.15
CA GLY A 424 19.69 12.00 -8.50
C GLY A 424 19.60 13.38 -7.85
N GLN A 425 18.37 13.89 -7.75
CA GLN A 425 17.99 15.03 -6.94
C GLN A 425 17.50 14.52 -5.58
N ILE A 426 18.07 15.06 -4.50
CA ILE A 426 17.55 14.88 -3.16
C ILE A 426 16.47 15.94 -2.97
N VAL A 427 15.22 15.50 -2.87
CA VAL A 427 14.04 16.39 -2.79
C VAL A 427 13.50 16.51 -1.37
N ASP A 428 14.00 15.70 -0.44
CA ASP A 428 13.72 15.81 0.99
C ASP A 428 14.75 16.71 1.68
N ASP A 429 14.27 17.74 2.38
CA ASP A 429 15.11 18.77 3.00
C ASP A 429 15.96 18.21 4.16
N GLY A 430 15.41 17.27 4.93
CA GLY A 430 16.11 16.62 6.05
C GLY A 430 17.30 15.80 5.58
N LEU A 431 17.10 14.96 4.56
CA LEU A 431 18.17 14.18 3.93
C LEU A 431 19.17 15.09 3.21
N ALA A 432 18.71 16.09 2.46
CA ALA A 432 19.59 17.03 1.77
C ALA A 432 20.48 17.82 2.74
N GLY A 433 19.90 18.24 3.86
CA GLY A 433 20.61 18.92 4.93
C GLY A 433 21.65 18.03 5.61
N SER A 434 21.28 16.80 5.94
CA SER A 434 22.17 15.82 6.58
C SER A 434 23.34 15.41 5.68
N LEU A 435 23.12 15.34 4.36
CA LEU A 435 24.16 15.09 3.36
C LEU A 435 24.92 16.35 2.92
N ALA A 436 24.50 17.54 3.38
CA ALA A 436 24.98 18.85 2.91
C ALA A 436 24.99 18.98 1.38
N SER A 437 23.99 18.39 0.70
CA SER A 437 23.88 18.33 -0.76
C SER A 437 22.43 18.16 -1.19
N THR A 438 22.04 18.77 -2.32
CA THR A 438 20.71 18.56 -2.95
C THR A 438 20.77 17.54 -4.09
N THR A 439 21.93 16.94 -4.35
CA THR A 439 22.12 15.93 -5.39
C THR A 439 22.88 14.74 -4.86
N ILE A 440 22.62 13.56 -5.40
CA ILE A 440 23.30 12.31 -5.06
C ILE A 440 23.77 11.57 -6.31
N GLU A 441 24.98 11.05 -6.28
CA GLU A 441 25.49 10.15 -7.32
C GLU A 441 25.01 8.72 -7.05
N LEU A 442 24.12 8.24 -7.91
CA LEU A 442 23.54 6.91 -7.86
C LEU A 442 24.33 5.96 -8.75
N HIS A 443 24.66 4.81 -8.17
CA HIS A 443 25.32 3.69 -8.81
C HIS A 443 24.40 2.47 -8.80
N TYR A 444 24.29 1.80 -9.95
CA TYR A 444 23.49 0.58 -10.11
C TYR A 444 24.31 -0.45 -10.92
N PRO A 445 25.15 -1.27 -10.27
CA PRO A 445 26.08 -2.16 -10.97
C PRO A 445 25.50 -3.54 -11.28
N LEU A 446 24.33 -3.87 -10.73
CA LEU A 446 23.62 -5.10 -11.09
C LEU A 446 23.08 -5.00 -12.52
N LEU A 447 22.91 -6.16 -13.17
CA LEU A 447 22.37 -6.24 -14.53
C LEU A 447 21.01 -5.55 -14.68
N ALA A 448 20.23 -5.53 -13.59
CA ALA A 448 18.97 -4.84 -13.50
C ALA A 448 18.70 -4.38 -12.06
N TRP A 449 18.02 -3.25 -11.92
CA TRP A 449 17.49 -2.73 -10.66
C TRP A 449 15.99 -2.44 -10.79
N ALA A 450 15.30 -2.43 -9.65
CA ALA A 450 13.86 -2.27 -9.57
C ALA A 450 13.42 -0.80 -9.67
N VAL A 451 12.64 -0.50 -10.70
CA VAL A 451 12.24 0.87 -11.07
C VAL A 451 10.87 1.20 -10.49
N ILE A 452 10.78 2.30 -9.75
CA ILE A 452 9.50 2.92 -9.39
C ILE A 452 9.05 3.79 -10.56
N GLN A 453 7.84 3.57 -11.05
CA GLN A 453 7.25 4.38 -12.10
C GLN A 453 6.53 5.61 -11.52
N ASP A 454 5.73 5.42 -10.48
CA ASP A 454 5.01 6.50 -9.80
C ASP A 454 4.70 6.14 -8.34
N VAL A 455 4.19 7.10 -7.58
CA VAL A 455 3.77 6.90 -6.19
C VAL A 455 2.47 7.64 -5.89
N SER A 456 1.71 7.13 -4.92
CA SER A 456 0.52 7.83 -4.42
C SER A 456 0.88 9.13 -3.71
N GLN A 457 -0.11 10.01 -3.51
CA GLN A 457 0.09 11.34 -2.89
C GLN A 457 0.62 11.30 -1.46
N ASN A 458 0.44 10.18 -0.74
CA ASN A 458 0.79 10.05 0.67
C ASN A 458 2.19 9.43 0.87
N VAL A 459 2.96 9.29 -0.20
CA VAL A 459 4.31 8.75 -0.19
C VAL A 459 5.30 9.90 -0.14
N THR A 460 6.16 9.91 0.89
CA THR A 460 7.32 10.76 0.95
C THR A 460 8.36 10.27 -0.05
N VAL A 461 8.81 11.14 -0.95
CA VAL A 461 9.90 10.84 -1.88
C VAL A 461 11.15 11.55 -1.38
N TYR A 462 12.25 10.82 -1.21
CA TYR A 462 13.53 11.40 -0.79
C TYR A 462 14.42 11.73 -1.97
N ILE A 463 14.47 10.84 -2.96
CA ILE A 463 15.37 10.95 -4.11
C ILE A 463 14.57 10.72 -5.39
N ARG A 464 14.79 11.59 -6.39
CA ARG A 464 14.28 11.43 -7.77
C ARG A 464 15.43 11.45 -8.77
N ALA A 465 15.34 10.65 -9.83
CA ALA A 465 16.28 10.69 -10.94
C ALA A 465 15.60 10.23 -12.23
N ASP A 466 16.32 10.31 -13.34
CA ASP A 466 15.91 9.59 -14.55
C ASP A 466 16.18 8.08 -14.34
N ALA A 467 15.39 7.22 -14.97
CA ALA A 467 15.55 5.77 -14.91
C ALA A 467 15.70 5.19 -16.33
N PRO A 468 16.93 5.00 -16.82
CA PRO A 468 17.19 4.30 -18.08
C PRO A 468 16.73 2.85 -17.96
N LEU A 469 15.97 2.37 -18.93
CA LEU A 469 15.42 1.02 -18.97
C LEU A 469 16.20 0.13 -19.94
N MET A 470 16.17 -1.19 -19.71
CA MET A 470 16.87 -2.17 -20.54
C MET A 470 16.39 -2.22 -22.00
N ASP A 471 15.17 -1.72 -22.28
CA ASP A 471 14.65 -1.61 -23.65
C ASP A 471 15.18 -0.37 -24.41
N GLY A 472 16.03 0.44 -23.78
CA GLY A 472 16.62 1.65 -24.32
C GLY A 472 15.77 2.91 -24.15
N THR A 473 14.61 2.82 -23.49
CA THR A 473 13.83 3.99 -23.08
C THR A 473 14.34 4.56 -21.75
N THR A 474 13.81 5.71 -21.34
CA THR A 474 14.15 6.34 -20.05
C THR A 474 12.90 6.97 -19.47
N LEU A 475 12.57 6.61 -18.24
CA LEU A 475 11.55 7.33 -17.48
C LEU A 475 12.20 8.55 -16.83
N SER A 476 11.62 9.73 -16.97
CA SER A 476 12.25 10.95 -16.45
C SER A 476 11.73 11.31 -15.06
N ASN A 477 12.63 11.72 -14.17
CA ASN A 477 12.32 12.25 -12.85
C ASN A 477 11.39 11.36 -11.98
N VAL A 478 11.61 10.06 -12.03
CA VAL A 478 10.87 9.07 -11.23
C VAL A 478 11.46 8.95 -9.81
N PRO A 479 10.72 8.40 -8.83
CA PRO A 479 11.25 8.14 -7.50
C PRO A 479 12.32 7.03 -7.47
N HIS A 480 13.32 7.17 -6.61
CA HIS A 480 14.35 6.14 -6.35
C HIS A 480 14.44 5.76 -4.87
N THR A 481 13.89 6.59 -3.98
CA THR A 481 13.83 6.33 -2.54
C THR A 481 12.57 6.95 -1.99
N VAL A 482 11.77 6.13 -1.32
CA VAL A 482 10.42 6.48 -0.92
C VAL A 482 10.07 5.88 0.43
N ARG A 483 9.21 6.56 1.17
CA ARG A 483 8.60 6.05 2.39
C ARG A 483 7.11 6.35 2.42
N PHE A 484 6.32 5.44 2.96
CA PHE A 484 4.92 5.70 3.29
C PHE A 484 4.55 5.13 4.66
N LEU A 485 3.42 5.61 5.18
CA LEU A 485 2.83 5.08 6.41
C LEU A 485 1.85 3.96 6.08
N GLY A 486 1.97 2.83 6.77
CA GLY A 486 1.07 1.68 6.63
C GLY A 486 0.16 1.51 7.84
N GLY A 487 -0.33 2.60 8.42
CA GLY A 487 -0.96 2.67 9.74
C GLY A 487 -0.07 3.45 10.69
N GLN A 488 0.28 2.89 11.87
CA GLN A 488 1.21 3.53 12.81
C GLN A 488 2.69 3.31 12.46
N GLY A 489 2.98 2.34 11.62
CA GLY A 489 4.33 1.98 11.19
C GLY A 489 4.69 2.52 9.81
N ARG A 490 5.92 2.27 9.39
CA ARG A 490 6.51 2.87 8.18
C ARG A 490 7.02 1.78 7.23
N VAL A 491 6.96 2.08 5.94
CA VAL A 491 7.60 1.27 4.90
C VAL A 491 8.54 2.17 4.13
N LEU A 492 9.83 1.85 4.15
CA LEU A 492 10.88 2.52 3.39
C LEU A 492 11.37 1.59 2.29
N TYR A 493 11.53 2.13 1.09
CA TYR A 493 12.10 1.41 -0.04
C TYR A 493 13.17 2.26 -0.74
N THR A 494 14.29 1.63 -1.08
CA THR A 494 15.37 2.22 -1.88
C THR A 494 15.63 1.36 -3.11
N SER A 495 15.66 1.96 -4.31
CA SER A 495 16.08 1.24 -5.52
C SER A 495 17.56 0.87 -5.51
N PHE A 496 18.37 1.54 -4.67
CA PHE A 496 19.76 1.18 -4.42
C PHE A 496 19.89 0.51 -3.05
N HIS A 497 21.04 -0.09 -2.79
CA HIS A 497 21.28 -0.92 -1.61
C HIS A 497 22.73 -0.80 -1.15
N GLN A 498 23.03 -1.36 0.02
CA GLN A 498 24.42 -1.50 0.46
C GLN A 498 25.13 -2.47 -0.49
N GLU A 499 26.26 -2.08 -1.05
CA GLU A 499 27.00 -2.97 -1.95
C GLU A 499 28.50 -2.69 -1.95
N ALA A 500 29.27 -3.62 -2.52
CA ALA A 500 30.69 -3.45 -2.67
C ALA A 500 31.01 -2.27 -3.61
N ASN A 501 31.71 -1.26 -3.09
CA ASN A 501 32.05 -0.01 -3.76
C ASN A 501 30.89 0.98 -3.94
N ILE A 502 29.85 0.89 -3.11
CA ILE A 502 28.87 1.97 -2.95
C ILE A 502 29.58 3.31 -2.72
N SER A 503 29.01 4.40 -3.24
CA SER A 503 29.57 5.74 -3.00
C SER A 503 29.42 6.14 -1.53
N GLU A 504 30.38 6.90 -0.99
CA GLU A 504 30.33 7.41 0.40
C GLU A 504 29.03 8.18 0.66
N GLN A 505 28.50 8.86 -0.36
CA GLN A 505 27.25 9.59 -0.26
C GLN A 505 26.02 8.68 -0.18
N MET A 506 25.95 7.62 -0.98
CA MET A 506 24.87 6.63 -0.90
C MET A 506 24.92 5.85 0.42
N GLU A 507 26.13 5.50 0.88
CA GLU A 507 26.32 4.85 2.19
C GLU A 507 25.85 5.75 3.33
N HIS A 508 26.23 7.04 3.32
CA HIS A 508 25.75 8.01 4.30
C HIS A 508 24.23 8.20 4.21
N ALA A 509 23.66 8.21 3.00
CA ALA A 509 22.21 8.27 2.81
C ALA A 509 21.51 7.05 3.44
N LEU A 510 22.01 5.83 3.21
CA LEU A 510 21.46 4.62 3.83
C LEU A 510 21.48 4.71 5.36
N ARG A 511 22.61 5.15 5.95
CA ARG A 511 22.74 5.32 7.41
C ARG A 511 21.70 6.28 7.98
N ILE A 512 21.44 7.41 7.33
CA ILE A 512 20.41 8.37 7.74
C ILE A 512 19.01 7.76 7.60
N LEU A 513 18.74 7.11 6.46
CA LEU A 513 17.43 6.55 6.14
C LEU A 513 17.00 5.42 7.10
N MET A 514 17.93 4.73 7.76
CA MET A 514 17.58 3.74 8.79
C MET A 514 16.74 4.35 9.93
N PHE A 515 16.93 5.63 10.21
CA PHE A 515 16.18 6.35 11.25
C PHE A 515 14.84 6.94 10.75
N GLU A 516 14.51 6.76 9.47
CA GLU A 516 13.20 7.13 8.91
C GLU A 516 12.14 6.03 9.05
N LEU A 517 12.55 4.85 9.50
CA LEU A 517 11.73 3.66 9.75
C LEU A 517 11.01 3.75 11.08
#